data_AF-A0A9D8EX48-F1
#
_entry.id   AF-A0A9D8EX48-F1
#
_cell.length_a   1.000
_cell.length_b   1.000
_cell.length_c   1.000
_cell.angle_alpha   90.00
_cell.angle_beta   90.00
_cell.angle_gamma   90.00
#
_symmetry.space_group_name_H-M   'P 1'
#
loop_
_entity.id
_entity.type
_entity.pdbx_description
1 polymer ?
#
loop_
_entity_poly.entity_id
_entity_poly.type
_entity_poly.pdbx_seq_one_letter_code
_entity_poly.pdbx_strand_id
1 'polypeptide(L)'
;MVSLNIQFNYYTIPLFFGIFFAIFFLIYTAKAKPTLNYRVLVILSVAAILWLFTNSMELLIRPFQQKILWSNLTFIGICLVPVSFFIFVMQYCGYRAWSKYYNIIIISILPFTYTIMSFTNSYHNLVVRSYNLLDDF
;
A
#
# COMPACT_ATOMS: atom_id res chain seq x y z
N MET A 1 -16.51 -24.92 -0.83
CA MET A 1 -15.51 -24.50 0.18
C MET A 1 -14.24 -24.15 -0.56
N VAL A 2 -13.84 -22.88 -0.57
CA VAL A 2 -12.62 -22.41 -1.25
C VAL A 2 -11.42 -22.85 -0.43
N SER A 3 -10.63 -23.80 -0.94
CA SER A 3 -9.38 -24.22 -0.30
C SER A 3 -8.33 -23.13 -0.46
N LEU A 4 -8.03 -22.42 0.64
CA LEU A 4 -6.88 -21.53 0.77
C LEU A 4 -5.60 -22.39 0.77
N ASN A 5 -5.12 -22.75 -0.43
CA ASN A 5 -3.81 -23.39 -0.57
C ASN A 5 -2.73 -22.31 -0.41
N ILE A 6 -2.19 -22.21 0.80
CA ILE A 6 -1.13 -21.27 1.20
C ILE A 6 0.24 -21.84 0.80
N GLN A 7 1.04 -21.09 0.05
CA GLN A 7 2.44 -21.45 -0.24
C GLN A 7 3.37 -20.46 0.44
N PHE A 8 4.18 -20.95 1.39
CA PHE A 8 5.22 -20.13 2.00
C PHE A 8 6.37 -19.95 1.02
N ASN A 9 6.65 -18.68 0.70
CA ASN A 9 7.77 -18.27 -0.13
C ASN A 9 8.81 -17.59 0.76
N TYR A 10 10.10 -17.81 0.55
CA TYR A 10 11.17 -17.19 1.36
C TYR A 10 11.05 -15.65 1.39
N TYR A 11 10.51 -15.05 0.33
CA TYR A 11 10.26 -13.60 0.24
C TYR A 11 9.14 -13.09 1.17
N THR A 12 8.32 -13.94 1.80
CA THR A 12 7.30 -13.48 2.75
C THR A 12 7.87 -13.17 4.13
N ILE A 13 9.04 -13.71 4.48
CA ILE A 13 9.65 -13.54 5.80
C ILE A 13 9.99 -12.05 6.09
N PRO A 14 10.67 -11.31 5.18
CA PRO A 14 10.94 -9.89 5.40
C PRO A 14 9.68 -9.04 5.48
N LEU A 15 8.62 -9.41 4.74
CA LEU A 15 7.35 -8.68 4.73
C LEU A 15 6.65 -8.77 6.09
N PHE A 16 6.58 -9.95 6.69
CA PHE A 16 6.03 -10.11 8.03
C PHE A 16 6.82 -9.33 9.06
N PHE A 17 8.15 -9.38 9.01
CA PHE A 17 9.00 -8.58 9.89
C PHE A 17 8.73 -7.07 9.72
N GLY A 18 8.57 -6.62 8.47
CA GLY A 18 8.16 -5.25 8.15
C GLY A 18 6.80 -4.87 8.76
N ILE A 19 5.81 -5.76 8.74
CA ILE A 19 4.49 -5.52 9.35
C ILE A 19 4.64 -5.34 10.87
N PHE A 20 5.39 -6.22 11.53
CA PHE A 20 5.64 -6.10 12.98
C PHE A 20 6.31 -4.77 13.31
N PHE A 21 7.34 -4.39 12.56
CA PHE A 21 8.03 -3.12 12.75
C PHE A 21 7.11 -1.92 12.49
N ALA A 22 6.29 -1.95 11.44
CA ALA A 22 5.35 -0.89 11.10
C ALA A 22 4.23 -0.74 12.16
N ILE A 23 3.72 -1.84 12.72
CA ILE A 23 2.76 -1.82 13.83
C ILE A 23 3.42 -1.25 15.09
N PHE A 24 4.63 -1.68 15.41
CA PHE A 24 5.38 -1.14 16.54
C PHE A 24 5.58 0.38 16.40
N PHE A 25 6.02 0.83 15.22
CA PHE A 25 6.20 2.25 14.90
C PHE A 25 4.88 3.04 14.94
N LEU A 26 3.78 2.47 14.45
CA LEU A 26 2.43 3.05 14.56
C LEU A 26 2.03 3.26 16.02
N ILE A 27 2.21 2.24 16.88
CA ILE A 27 1.87 2.33 18.30
C ILE A 27 2.76 3.36 19.00
N TYR A 28 4.05 3.37 18.70
CA TYR A 28 5.00 4.33 19.26
C TYR A 28 4.64 5.78 18.89
N THR A 29 4.43 6.06 17.61
CA THR A 29 4.03 7.39 17.12
C THR A 29 2.65 7.83 17.62
N ALA A 30 1.70 6.89 17.72
CA ALA A 30 0.37 7.17 18.26
C ALA A 30 0.37 7.40 19.78
N LYS A 31 1.34 6.88 20.54
CA LYS A 31 1.49 7.13 21.98
C LYS A 31 2.25 8.42 22.28
N ALA A 32 3.17 8.83 21.42
CA ALA A 32 4.02 10.01 21.62
C ALA A 32 3.32 11.38 21.41
N LYS A 33 1.98 11.45 21.27
CA LYS A 33 1.18 12.66 20.93
C LYS A 33 1.68 13.92 21.68
N PRO A 34 2.51 14.82 21.08
CA PRO A 34 2.00 16.09 20.54
C PRO A 34 2.90 16.80 19.49
N THR A 35 3.60 16.13 18.58
CA THR A 35 4.36 16.84 17.51
C THR A 35 3.47 17.18 16.32
N LEU A 36 3.68 18.33 15.66
CA LEU A 36 2.84 18.83 14.55
C LEU A 36 2.56 17.79 13.44
N ASN A 37 3.42 16.79 13.29
CA ASN A 37 3.44 15.85 12.17
C ASN A 37 3.00 14.41 12.54
N TYR A 38 2.63 14.13 13.80
CA TYR A 38 2.33 12.74 14.22
C TYR A 38 1.17 12.13 13.43
N ARG A 39 0.16 12.92 13.05
CA ARG A 39 -1.01 12.45 12.32
C ARG A 39 -0.63 11.89 10.94
N VAL A 40 0.29 12.55 10.25
CA VAL A 40 0.73 12.11 8.93
C VAL A 40 1.57 10.84 9.04
N LEU A 41 2.42 10.74 10.06
CA LEU A 41 3.18 9.52 10.35
C LEU A 41 2.28 8.32 10.69
N VAL A 42 1.18 8.55 11.40
CA VAL A 42 0.16 7.52 11.65
C VAL A 42 -0.48 7.05 10.34
N ILE A 43 -0.90 7.98 9.47
CA ILE A 43 -1.47 7.63 8.16
C ILE A 43 -0.46 6.88 7.29
N LEU A 44 0.79 7.34 7.25
CA LEU A 44 1.89 6.68 6.54
C LEU A 44 2.12 5.25 7.05
N SER A 45 2.09 5.06 8.36
CA SER A 45 2.28 3.74 8.99
C SER A 45 1.12 2.80 8.68
N VAL A 46 -0.12 3.29 8.73
CA VAL A 46 -1.31 2.52 8.33
C VAL A 46 -1.24 2.14 6.84
N ALA A 47 -0.83 3.06 5.97
CA ALA A 47 -0.64 2.80 4.54
C ALA A 47 0.44 1.73 4.29
N ALA A 48 1.55 1.79 5.03
CA ALA A 48 2.62 0.79 4.94
C ALA A 48 2.16 -0.58 5.44
N ILE A 49 1.40 -0.66 6.54
CA ILE A 49 0.82 -1.91 7.05
C ILE A 49 -0.15 -2.49 6.01
N LEU A 50 -1.03 -1.65 5.45
CA LEU A 50 -1.96 -2.07 4.41
C LEU A 50 -1.22 -2.65 3.21
N TRP A 51 -0.18 -1.96 2.73
CA TRP A 51 0.65 -2.41 1.61
C TRP A 51 1.34 -3.75 1.93
N LEU A 52 2.06 -3.85 3.05
CA LEU A 52 2.79 -5.05 3.41
C LEU A 52 1.85 -6.25 3.62
N PHE A 53 0.68 -6.02 4.21
CA PHE A 53 -0.32 -7.06 4.44
C PHE A 53 -0.92 -7.59 3.13
N THR A 54 -1.38 -6.69 2.27
CA THR A 54 -1.97 -7.05 0.96
C THR A 54 -0.95 -7.74 0.06
N ASN A 55 0.29 -7.26 0.03
CA ASN A 55 1.40 -7.89 -0.69
C ASN A 55 1.74 -9.28 -0.13
N SER A 56 1.71 -9.46 1.19
CA SER A 56 1.93 -10.78 1.80
C SER A 56 0.83 -11.75 1.41
N MET A 57 -0.43 -11.31 1.40
CA MET A 57 -1.57 -12.13 0.98
C MET A 57 -1.49 -12.52 -0.50
N GLU A 58 -1.09 -11.58 -1.36
CA GLU A 58 -0.86 -11.83 -2.80
C GLU A 58 0.17 -12.95 -3.03
N LEU A 59 1.25 -12.97 -2.24
CA LEU A 59 2.29 -14.00 -2.34
C LEU A 59 1.87 -15.36 -1.79
N LEU A 60 1.04 -15.38 -0.74
CA LEU A 60 0.60 -16.62 -0.09
C LEU A 60 -0.49 -17.36 -0.86
N ILE A 61 -1.32 -16.64 -1.60
CA ILE A 61 -2.54 -17.16 -2.22
C ILE A 61 -2.23 -17.72 -3.61
N ARG A 62 -2.57 -18.99 -3.87
CA ARG A 62 -2.39 -19.61 -5.19
C ARG A 62 -3.42 -19.25 -6.27
N PRO A 63 -4.74 -19.20 -5.97
CA PRO A 63 -5.74 -18.96 -7.01
C PRO A 63 -5.50 -17.64 -7.75
N PHE A 64 -5.34 -17.73 -9.06
CA PHE A 64 -5.00 -16.61 -9.92
C PHE A 64 -5.97 -15.42 -9.80
N GLN A 65 -7.28 -15.70 -9.75
CA GLN A 65 -8.32 -14.68 -9.54
C GLN A 65 -8.17 -13.95 -8.21
N GLN A 66 -7.77 -14.66 -7.15
CA GLN A 66 -7.57 -14.04 -5.84
C GLN A 66 -6.26 -13.24 -5.81
N LYS A 67 -5.19 -13.71 -6.46
CA LYS A 67 -3.94 -12.94 -6.60
C LYS A 67 -4.19 -11.57 -7.23
N ILE A 68 -4.99 -11.49 -8.30
CA ILE A 68 -5.32 -10.22 -8.94
C ILE A 68 -6.04 -9.27 -7.97
N LEU A 69 -6.99 -9.78 -7.18
CA LEU A 69 -7.70 -8.98 -6.18
C LEU A 69 -6.75 -8.42 -5.13
N TRP A 70 -5.85 -9.26 -4.59
CA TRP A 70 -4.85 -8.82 -3.61
C TRP A 70 -3.86 -7.83 -4.21
N SER A 71 -3.40 -8.05 -5.44
CA SER A 71 -2.55 -7.12 -6.19
C SER A 71 -3.20 -5.74 -6.36
N ASN A 72 -4.49 -5.71 -6.73
CA ASN A 72 -5.25 -4.47 -6.82
C ASN A 72 -5.36 -3.75 -5.46
N LEU A 73 -5.50 -4.50 -4.36
CA LEU A 73 -5.49 -3.93 -3.00
C LEU A 73 -4.09 -3.44 -2.59
N THR A 74 -3.02 -4.12 -3.01
CA THR A 74 -1.62 -3.70 -2.82
C THR A 74 -1.38 -2.30 -3.37
N PHE A 75 -1.96 -1.97 -4.53
CA PHE A 75 -1.83 -0.63 -5.12
C PHE A 75 -2.41 0.50 -4.27
N ILE A 76 -3.46 0.25 -3.47
CA ILE A 76 -4.01 1.26 -2.54
C ILE A 76 -2.93 1.68 -1.54
N GLY A 77 -2.23 0.70 -0.95
CA GLY A 77 -1.13 0.96 -0.04
C GLY A 77 0.04 1.67 -0.71
N ILE A 78 0.46 1.19 -1.89
CA ILE A 78 1.53 1.80 -2.71
C ILE A 78 1.23 3.26 -3.02
N CYS A 79 -0.03 3.62 -3.25
CA CYS A 79 -0.44 4.98 -3.58
C CYS A 79 -0.49 5.90 -2.35
N LEU A 80 -0.94 5.38 -1.21
CA LEU A 80 -1.08 6.17 0.02
C LEU A 80 0.28 6.50 0.67
N VAL A 81 1.28 5.62 0.55
CA VAL A 81 2.63 5.81 1.10
C VAL A 81 3.32 7.09 0.57
N PRO A 82 3.51 7.29 -0.75
CA PRO A 82 4.22 8.46 -1.27
C PRO A 82 3.45 9.75 -1.02
N VAL A 83 2.11 9.75 -1.10
CA VAL A 83 1.28 10.92 -0.78
C VAL A 83 1.49 11.33 0.68
N SER A 84 1.38 10.37 1.60
CA SER A 84 1.56 10.63 3.03
C SER A 84 2.99 11.05 3.36
N PHE A 85 3.98 10.42 2.73
CA PHE A 85 5.39 10.77 2.91
C PHE A 85 5.70 12.17 2.39
N PHE A 86 5.18 12.54 1.23
CA PHE A 86 5.34 13.88 0.67
C PHE A 86 4.74 14.96 1.59
N ILE A 87 3.53 14.74 2.09
CA ILE A 87 2.89 15.66 3.05
C ILE A 87 3.73 15.75 4.32
N PHE A 88 4.27 14.63 4.81
CA PHE A 88 5.14 14.61 5.98
C PHE A 88 6.38 15.48 5.78
N VAL A 89 7.09 15.31 4.65
CA VAL A 89 8.27 16.11 4.30
C VAL A 89 7.90 17.60 4.19
N MET A 90 6.79 17.93 3.55
CA MET A 90 6.34 19.33 3.44
C MET A 90 6.02 19.96 4.79
N GLN A 91 5.39 19.22 5.70
CA GLN A 91 5.16 19.70 7.07
C GLN A 91 6.46 19.84 7.85
N TYR A 92 7.39 18.91 7.69
CA TYR A 92 8.70 18.95 8.32
C TYR A 92 9.53 20.15 7.86
N CYS A 93 9.48 20.50 6.57
CA CYS A 93 10.14 21.68 6.01
C CYS A 93 9.40 23.01 6.29
N GLY A 94 8.27 22.99 7.00
CA GLY A 94 7.50 24.20 7.33
C GLY A 94 6.52 24.66 6.25
N TYR A 95 6.42 23.97 5.12
CA TYR A 95 5.51 24.28 4.01
C TYR A 95 4.06 23.82 4.27
N ARG A 96 3.40 24.39 5.28
CA ARG A 96 2.04 24.00 5.71
C ARG A 96 0.96 24.13 4.63
N ALA A 97 1.19 24.94 3.59
CA ALA A 97 0.24 25.10 2.48
C ALA A 97 -0.02 23.78 1.73
N TRP A 98 0.97 22.89 1.63
CA TRP A 98 0.83 21.59 0.95
C TRP A 98 0.02 20.56 1.74
N SER A 99 -0.21 20.80 3.03
CA SER A 99 -1.10 20.01 3.87
C SER A 99 -2.57 20.43 3.76
N LYS A 100 -2.88 21.44 2.95
CA LYS A 100 -4.27 21.80 2.66
C LYS A 100 -4.92 20.69 1.84
N TYR A 101 -6.18 20.39 2.16
CA TYR A 101 -6.96 19.33 1.50
C TYR A 101 -6.91 19.42 -0.04
N TYR A 102 -6.91 20.63 -0.60
CA TYR A 102 -6.83 20.85 -2.06
C TYR A 102 -5.52 20.33 -2.68
N ASN A 103 -4.37 20.63 -2.07
CA ASN A 103 -3.07 20.18 -2.58
C ASN A 103 -2.93 18.66 -2.41
N ILE A 104 -3.45 18.11 -1.30
CA ILE A 104 -3.51 16.66 -1.08
C ILE A 104 -4.34 15.98 -2.17
N ILE A 105 -5.50 16.53 -2.52
CA ILE A 105 -6.34 16.01 -3.60
C ILE A 105 -5.58 16.03 -4.93
N ILE A 106 -4.96 17.17 -5.30
CA ILE A 106 -4.21 17.28 -6.56
C ILE A 106 -3.11 16.21 -6.67
N ILE A 107 -2.31 16.05 -5.62
CA ILE A 107 -1.22 15.07 -5.60
C ILE A 107 -1.78 13.63 -5.63
N SER A 108 -2.95 13.42 -5.02
CA SER A 108 -3.60 12.11 -4.97
C SER A 108 -4.27 11.72 -6.28
N ILE A 109 -4.61 12.65 -7.17
CA ILE A 109 -5.28 12.32 -8.45
C ILE A 109 -4.45 11.32 -9.27
N LEU A 110 -3.15 11.56 -9.44
CA LEU A 110 -2.29 10.70 -10.24
C LEU A 110 -2.20 9.25 -9.69
N PRO A 111 -1.86 9.01 -8.41
CA PRO A 111 -1.80 7.64 -7.88
C PRO A 111 -3.18 6.98 -7.75
N PHE A 112 -4.25 7.73 -7.45
CA PHE A 112 -5.60 7.14 -7.37
C PHE A 112 -6.17 6.79 -8.74
N THR A 113 -5.91 7.58 -9.78
CA THR A 113 -6.34 7.24 -11.15
C THR A 113 -5.69 5.94 -11.61
N TYR A 114 -4.40 5.74 -11.31
CA TYR A 114 -3.72 4.47 -11.57
C TYR A 114 -4.39 3.30 -10.80
N THR A 115 -4.70 3.49 -9.53
CA THR A 115 -5.39 2.45 -8.73
C THR A 115 -6.74 2.08 -9.36
N ILE A 116 -7.55 3.06 -9.76
CA ILE A 116 -8.84 2.84 -10.44
C ILE A 116 -8.66 2.12 -11.78
N MET A 117 -7.63 2.48 -12.55
CA MET A 117 -7.27 1.79 -13.79
C MET A 117 -6.88 0.32 -13.55
N SER A 118 -6.16 0.04 -12.46
CA SER A 118 -5.80 -1.35 -12.09
C SER A 118 -7.04 -2.19 -11.77
N PHE A 119 -8.00 -1.64 -11.02
CA PHE A 119 -9.26 -2.33 -10.72
C PHE A 119 -10.14 -2.52 -11.97
N THR A 120 -10.13 -1.57 -12.90
CA THR A 120 -10.89 -1.65 -14.17
C THR A 120 -10.12 -2.34 -15.29
N ASN A 121 -8.94 -2.92 -14.99
CA ASN A 121 -8.09 -3.53 -15.99
C ASN A 121 -8.80 -4.65 -16.77
N SER A 122 -9.74 -5.36 -16.16
CA SER A 122 -10.55 -6.40 -16.84
C SER A 122 -11.36 -5.88 -18.04
N TYR A 123 -11.64 -4.57 -18.11
CA TYR A 123 -12.40 -3.96 -19.21
C TYR A 123 -11.52 -3.36 -20.30
N HIS A 124 -10.31 -2.90 -19.95
CA HIS A 124 -9.47 -2.12 -20.87
C HIS A 124 -8.12 -2.75 -21.19
N ASN A 125 -7.62 -3.68 -20.35
CA ASN A 125 -6.30 -4.31 -20.46
C ASN A 125 -5.12 -3.31 -20.58
N LEU A 126 -5.28 -2.08 -20.05
CA LEU A 126 -4.30 -1.00 -20.15
C LEU A 126 -3.15 -1.12 -19.15
N VAL A 127 -3.40 -1.75 -17.99
CA VAL A 127 -2.41 -1.88 -16.91
C VAL A 127 -1.65 -3.20 -17.03
N VAL A 128 -2.38 -4.30 -17.25
CA VAL A 128 -1.79 -5.63 -17.53
C VAL A 128 -2.51 -6.22 -18.74
N ARG A 129 -1.76 -6.46 -19.82
CA ARG A 129 -2.30 -6.97 -21.10
C ARG A 129 -2.48 -8.49 -21.10
N SER A 130 -1.59 -9.20 -20.43
CA SER A 130 -1.62 -10.65 -20.30
C SER A 130 -0.94 -11.06 -19.01
N TYR A 131 -1.55 -11.95 -18.26
CA TYR A 131 -0.91 -12.59 -17.12
C TYR A 131 -0.31 -13.91 -17.59
N ASN A 132 0.99 -13.94 -17.81
CA ASN A 132 1.69 -15.19 -18.02
C ASN A 132 2.11 -15.70 -16.64
N LEU A 133 1.60 -16.87 -16.25
CA LEU A 133 2.22 -17.62 -15.18
C LEU A 133 3.59 -18.02 -15.71
N LEU A 134 4.66 -17.53 -15.08
CA LEU A 134 6.00 -18.07 -15.32
C LEU A 134 6.01 -19.45 -14.64
N ASP A 135 5.59 -20.46 -15.39
CA ASP A 135 5.74 -21.86 -15.03
C ASP A 135 7.21 -22.25 -15.18
N ASP A 136 8.10 -21.70 -14.35
CA ASP A 136 9.50 -22.14 -14.26
C ASP A 136 10.08 -21.72 -12.90
N PHE A 137 10.12 -22.67 -11.97
CA PHE A 137 11.24 -23.14 -11.13
C PHE A 137 10.72 -24.03 -9.99
#